data_AF-A0A3A6CKC8-F1
#
_entry.id   AF-A0A3A6CKC8-F1
#
_cell.length_a   1.000
_cell.length_b   1.000
_cell.length_c   1.000
_cell.angle_alpha   90.00
_cell.angle_beta   90.00
_cell.angle_gamma   90.00
#
_symmetry.space_group_name_H-M   'P 1'
#
loop_
_entity.id
_entity.type
_entity.pdbx_description
1 polymer ?
#
loop_
_entity_poly.entity_id
_entity_poly.type
_entity_poly.pdbx_seq_one_letter_code
_entity_poly.pdbx_strand_id
1 'polypeptide(L)'
;MKKLFWLLFGTGLAIAVIAFTLSDNTLSYFFNFLLGLSTNIFGLIITIFFAQKYIDAVETKNRKAAETNEILRHDRIMQQFILLYLEGYASIAIPNKLDVSEIHINVAEDDEFAFTDLAGMYDASLMIPKKGAKSSIEIYYENEEKLAKYVMNVIENVNFEFYPELLDTLTEFYRIYIKSDEKEIVLWPLTVDDLDNRKLIITAMTNMIKSKDNDWVAQNAKGKLNGNVMKSYVTLYLKAREERKLIAKYTQEINKVKLQNGQS
;
A
#
# COMPACT_ATOMS: atom_id res chain seq x y z
N MET A 1 12.45 -26.78 20.69
CA MET A 1 13.92 -26.82 20.56
C MET A 1 14.69 -26.14 21.69
N LYS A 2 14.33 -24.95 22.19
CA LYS A 2 15.02 -24.32 23.34
C LYS A 2 15.17 -25.25 24.55
N LYS A 3 14.12 -26.01 24.92
CA LYS A 3 14.18 -26.98 26.03
C LYS A 3 15.17 -28.14 25.81
N LEU A 4 15.29 -28.64 24.58
CA LEU A 4 16.22 -29.71 24.23
C LEU A 4 17.67 -29.23 24.21
N PHE A 5 17.91 -28.01 23.72
CA PHE A 5 19.22 -27.36 23.77
C PHE A 5 19.70 -27.17 25.20
N TRP A 6 18.88 -26.61 26.08
CA TRP A 6 19.24 -26.40 27.50
C TRP A 6 19.47 -27.72 28.23
N LEU A 7 18.72 -28.78 27.88
CA LEU A 7 18.90 -30.10 28.44
C LEU A 7 20.23 -30.75 28.01
N LEU A 8 20.57 -30.70 26.71
CA LEU A 8 21.85 -31.20 26.19
C LEU A 8 23.06 -30.38 26.66
N PHE A 9 22.89 -29.07 26.76
CA PHE A 9 23.92 -28.18 27.29
C PHE A 9 24.16 -28.47 28.78
N GLY A 10 23.09 -28.61 29.57
CA GLY A 10 23.17 -28.97 30.99
C GLY A 10 23.81 -30.33 31.23
N THR A 11 23.48 -31.36 30.43
CA THR A 11 24.10 -32.68 30.56
C THR A 11 25.58 -32.68 30.15
N GLY A 12 25.93 -31.99 29.06
CA GLY A 12 27.34 -31.86 28.64
C GLY A 12 28.21 -31.15 29.68
N LEU A 13 27.67 -30.13 30.34
CA LEU A 13 28.35 -29.35 31.39
C LEU A 13 28.49 -30.17 32.69
N ALA A 14 27.45 -30.90 33.10
CA ALA A 14 27.52 -31.78 34.26
C ALA A 14 28.58 -32.89 34.09
N ILE A 15 28.65 -33.50 32.90
CA ILE A 15 29.66 -34.52 32.58
C ILE A 15 31.07 -33.92 32.58
N ALA A 16 31.26 -32.71 32.05
CA ALA A 16 32.56 -32.02 32.07
C ALA A 16 33.03 -31.71 33.48
N VAL A 17 32.13 -31.24 34.35
CA VAL A 17 32.42 -30.93 35.75
C VAL A 17 32.81 -32.22 36.50
N ILE A 18 32.07 -33.30 36.32
CA ILE A 18 32.39 -34.61 36.91
C ILE A 18 33.76 -35.11 36.42
N ALA A 19 34.07 -34.95 35.13
CA ALA A 19 35.38 -35.30 34.59
C ALA A 19 36.50 -34.53 35.32
N PHE A 20 36.40 -33.21 35.44
CA PHE A 20 37.42 -32.39 36.11
C PHE A 20 37.63 -32.77 37.59
N THR A 21 36.57 -33.18 38.30
CA THR A 21 36.69 -33.67 39.69
C THR A 21 37.39 -35.03 39.84
N LEU A 22 37.52 -35.80 38.75
CA LEU A 22 38.12 -37.14 38.73
C LEU A 22 39.52 -37.14 38.07
N SER A 23 40.14 -35.97 37.88
CA SER A 23 41.43 -35.84 37.17
C SER A 23 42.65 -36.37 37.93
N ASP A 24 42.50 -36.80 39.19
CA ASP A 24 43.58 -37.44 39.95
C ASP A 24 44.01 -38.77 39.30
N ASN A 25 45.34 -38.98 39.26
CA ASN A 25 46.08 -39.97 38.44
C ASN A 25 45.61 -41.44 38.50
N THR A 26 44.72 -41.83 39.42
CA THR A 26 44.17 -43.20 39.55
C THR A 26 42.96 -43.48 38.66
N LEU A 27 42.31 -42.47 38.07
CA LEU A 27 41.09 -42.61 37.24
C LEU A 27 41.22 -42.02 35.82
N SER A 28 42.44 -41.93 35.29
CA SER A 28 42.73 -41.34 33.97
C SER A 28 41.91 -41.92 32.80
N TYR A 29 41.57 -43.21 32.85
CA TYR A 29 40.68 -43.84 31.87
C TYR A 29 39.25 -43.27 31.91
N PHE A 30 38.69 -43.06 33.12
CA PHE A 30 37.36 -42.49 33.29
C PHE A 30 37.33 -40.99 32.94
N PHE A 31 38.39 -40.27 33.30
CA PHE A 31 38.57 -38.87 32.91
C PHE A 31 38.52 -38.69 31.39
N ASN A 32 39.32 -39.46 30.65
CA ASN A 32 39.36 -39.40 29.18
C ASN A 32 38.03 -39.83 28.55
N PHE A 33 37.35 -40.84 29.12
CA PHE A 33 36.02 -41.25 28.66
C PHE A 33 34.97 -40.14 28.83
N LEU A 34 34.90 -39.51 30.01
CA LEU A 34 33.94 -38.45 30.30
C LEU A 34 34.21 -37.17 29.49
N LEU A 35 35.48 -36.79 29.30
CA LEU A 35 35.86 -35.70 28.39
C LEU A 35 35.48 -36.02 26.95
N GLY A 36 35.68 -37.26 26.49
CA GLY A 36 35.25 -37.72 25.17
C GLY A 36 33.72 -37.63 24.97
N LEU A 37 32.94 -38.01 25.97
CA LEU A 37 31.48 -37.84 25.93
C LEU A 37 31.06 -36.37 25.92
N SER A 38 31.68 -35.54 26.77
CA SER A 38 31.38 -34.11 26.83
C SER A 38 31.70 -33.39 25.53
N THR A 39 32.89 -33.63 24.95
CA THR A 39 33.29 -33.05 23.66
C THR A 39 32.38 -33.49 22.52
N ASN A 40 31.94 -34.75 22.48
CA ASN A 40 30.95 -35.21 21.51
C ASN A 40 29.58 -34.54 21.68
N ILE A 41 29.10 -34.36 22.92
CA ILE A 41 27.83 -33.64 23.20
C ILE A 41 27.94 -32.18 22.74
N PHE A 42 29.03 -31.50 23.05
CA PHE A 42 29.26 -30.13 22.59
C PHE A 42 29.37 -30.03 21.06
N GLY A 43 30.06 -30.99 20.42
CA GLY A 43 30.13 -31.08 18.95
C GLY A 43 28.75 -31.24 18.31
N LEU A 44 27.88 -32.09 18.90
CA LEU A 44 26.49 -32.25 18.47
C LEU A 44 25.68 -30.95 18.63
N ILE A 45 25.81 -30.26 19.77
CA ILE A 45 25.10 -29.00 20.02
C ILE A 45 25.49 -27.93 18.99
N ILE A 46 26.79 -27.78 18.72
CA ILE A 46 27.31 -26.81 17.74
C ILE A 46 26.78 -27.15 16.34
N THR A 47 26.82 -28.42 15.95
CA THR A 47 26.35 -28.87 14.64
C THR A 47 24.85 -28.60 14.46
N ILE A 48 24.03 -28.93 15.47
CA ILE A 48 22.59 -28.67 15.46
C ILE A 48 22.32 -27.16 15.38
N PHE A 49 23.08 -26.33 16.10
CA PHE A 49 22.91 -24.87 16.06
C PHE A 49 23.18 -24.30 14.66
N PHE A 50 24.28 -24.70 14.01
CA PHE A 50 24.59 -24.26 12.66
C PHE A 50 23.59 -24.79 11.63
N ALA A 51 23.17 -26.05 11.77
CA ALA A 51 22.13 -26.63 10.91
C ALA A 51 20.81 -25.85 11.03
N GLN A 52 20.39 -25.52 12.26
CA GLN A 52 19.18 -24.74 12.49
C GLN A 52 19.29 -23.33 11.90
N LYS A 53 20.42 -22.64 12.14
CA LYS A 53 20.67 -21.32 11.57
C LYS A 53 20.60 -21.34 10.04
N TYR A 54 21.12 -22.40 9.41
CA TYR A 54 21.04 -22.58 7.97
C TYR A 54 19.60 -22.84 7.51
N ILE A 55 18.87 -23.72 8.17
CA ILE A 55 17.45 -24.01 7.88
C ILE A 55 16.61 -22.74 8.00
N ASP A 56 16.72 -22.00 9.10
CA ASP A 56 15.97 -20.76 9.35
C ASP A 56 16.27 -19.71 8.27
N ALA A 57 17.53 -19.60 7.83
CA ALA A 57 17.92 -18.70 6.76
C ALA A 57 17.32 -19.09 5.41
N VAL A 58 17.31 -20.39 5.08
CA VAL A 58 16.68 -20.91 3.85
C VAL A 58 15.16 -20.71 3.90
N GLU A 59 14.52 -21.01 5.03
CA GLU A 59 13.09 -20.80 5.21
C GLU A 59 12.71 -19.33 5.07
N THR A 60 13.45 -18.42 5.69
CA THR A 60 13.23 -16.98 5.56
C THR A 60 13.37 -16.50 4.12
N LYS A 61 14.39 -16.99 3.40
CA LYS A 61 14.56 -16.70 1.97
C LYS A 61 13.36 -17.21 1.14
N ASN A 62 12.90 -18.43 1.41
CA ASN A 62 11.76 -19.02 0.70
C ASN A 62 10.45 -18.27 0.98
N ARG A 63 10.21 -17.87 2.24
CA ARG A 63 9.04 -17.04 2.62
C ARG A 63 9.09 -15.68 1.93
N LYS A 64 10.25 -15.01 1.91
CA LYS A 64 10.42 -13.74 1.20
C LYS A 64 10.16 -13.88 -0.30
N ALA A 65 10.64 -14.95 -0.94
CA ALA A 65 10.38 -15.21 -2.35
C ALA A 65 8.89 -15.48 -2.63
N ALA A 66 8.21 -16.23 -1.74
CA ALA A 66 6.78 -16.50 -1.85
C ALA A 66 5.95 -15.21 -1.72
N GLU A 67 6.19 -14.41 -0.68
CA GLU A 67 5.55 -13.10 -0.48
C GLU A 67 5.78 -12.20 -1.71
N THR A 68 7.01 -12.15 -2.22
CA THR A 68 7.31 -11.31 -3.38
C THR A 68 6.53 -11.75 -4.62
N ASN A 69 6.49 -13.05 -4.92
CA ASN A 69 5.76 -13.56 -6.07
C ASN A 69 4.27 -13.27 -5.96
N GLU A 70 3.72 -13.35 -4.75
CA GLU A 70 2.33 -13.01 -4.47
C GLU A 70 2.05 -11.53 -4.69
N ILE A 71 2.87 -10.63 -4.13
CA ILE A 71 2.79 -9.19 -4.36
C ILE A 71 2.82 -8.88 -5.86
N LEU A 72 3.78 -9.43 -6.61
CA LEU A 72 3.91 -9.17 -8.05
C LEU A 72 2.74 -9.75 -8.87
N ARG A 73 2.13 -10.84 -8.41
CA ARG A 73 0.92 -11.38 -9.03
C ARG A 73 -0.25 -10.41 -8.85
N HIS A 74 -0.43 -9.87 -7.65
CA HIS A 74 -1.46 -8.88 -7.37
C HIS A 74 -1.18 -7.55 -8.07
N ASP A 75 0.08 -7.13 -8.17
CA ASP A 75 0.49 -5.91 -8.87
C ASP A 75 0.01 -5.91 -10.33
N ARG A 76 0.10 -7.04 -11.04
CA ARG A 76 -0.38 -7.14 -12.44
C ARG A 76 -1.85 -6.73 -12.62
N ILE A 77 -2.68 -7.02 -11.63
CA ILE A 77 -4.10 -6.65 -11.63
C ILE A 77 -4.26 -5.23 -11.06
N MET A 78 -3.52 -4.89 -10.01
CA MET A 78 -3.51 -3.55 -9.40
C MET A 78 -3.20 -2.46 -10.44
N GLN A 79 -2.21 -2.68 -11.31
CA GLN A 79 -1.85 -1.73 -12.38
C GLN A 79 -3.00 -1.44 -13.34
N GLN A 80 -3.88 -2.41 -13.60
CA GLN A 80 -5.07 -2.19 -14.44
C GLN A 80 -6.08 -1.27 -13.74
N PHE A 81 -6.30 -1.47 -12.44
CA PHE A 81 -7.17 -0.58 -11.66
C PHE A 81 -6.57 0.80 -11.43
N ILE A 82 -5.25 0.88 -11.23
CA ILE A 82 -4.53 2.15 -11.17
C ILE A 82 -4.70 2.90 -12.49
N LEU A 83 -4.53 2.25 -13.64
CA LEU A 83 -4.75 2.89 -14.94
C LEU A 83 -6.16 3.47 -15.06
N LEU A 84 -7.20 2.69 -14.73
CA LEU A 84 -8.59 3.16 -14.75
C LEU A 84 -8.80 4.34 -13.79
N TYR A 85 -8.20 4.29 -12.60
CA TYR A 85 -8.26 5.39 -11.65
C TYR A 85 -7.61 6.65 -12.24
N LEU A 86 -6.43 6.53 -12.84
CA LEU A 86 -5.70 7.64 -13.43
C LEU A 86 -6.44 8.24 -14.64
N GLU A 87 -7.13 7.42 -15.45
CA GLU A 87 -8.06 7.90 -16.48
C GLU A 87 -9.21 8.72 -15.88
N GLY A 88 -9.82 8.23 -14.78
CA GLY A 88 -10.86 8.95 -14.05
C GLY A 88 -10.35 10.26 -13.46
N TYR A 89 -9.17 10.25 -12.86
CA TYR A 89 -8.50 11.43 -12.33
C TYR A 89 -8.24 12.46 -13.45
N ALA A 90 -7.69 12.04 -14.58
CA ALA A 90 -7.41 12.92 -15.71
C ALA A 90 -8.69 13.59 -16.24
N SER A 91 -9.82 12.87 -16.22
CA SER A 91 -11.11 13.41 -16.65
C SER A 91 -11.64 14.55 -15.78
N ILE A 92 -11.28 14.60 -14.48
CA ILE A 92 -11.68 15.69 -13.57
C ILE A 92 -10.59 16.75 -13.37
N ALA A 93 -9.32 16.41 -13.63
CA ALA A 93 -8.17 17.26 -13.34
C ALA A 93 -7.63 18.03 -14.55
N ILE A 94 -7.83 17.51 -15.77
CA ILE A 94 -7.30 18.10 -16.99
C ILE A 94 -8.47 18.50 -17.89
N PRO A 95 -9.04 19.70 -17.71
CA PRO A 95 -10.11 20.16 -18.60
C PRO A 95 -9.56 20.31 -20.03
N ASN A 96 -10.00 19.46 -20.96
CA ASN A 96 -9.84 19.60 -22.41
C ASN A 96 -8.40 19.64 -22.98
N LYS A 97 -7.44 18.87 -22.45
CA LYS A 97 -6.14 18.69 -23.12
C LYS A 97 -5.85 17.23 -23.46
N LEU A 98 -5.95 16.97 -24.76
CA LEU A 98 -5.19 16.00 -25.55
C LEU A 98 -5.44 14.51 -25.30
N ASP A 99 -5.27 13.79 -26.40
CA ASP A 99 -5.44 12.36 -26.59
C ASP A 99 -4.83 11.51 -25.45
N VAL A 100 -5.53 10.45 -25.05
CA VAL A 100 -5.12 9.50 -24.00
C VAL A 100 -3.72 8.91 -24.26
N SER A 101 -3.27 8.92 -25.51
CA SER A 101 -1.97 8.41 -25.94
C SER A 101 -0.78 9.30 -25.58
N GLU A 102 -0.99 10.58 -25.24
CA GLU A 102 0.08 11.53 -24.90
C GLU A 102 0.20 11.82 -23.40
N ILE A 103 -0.81 11.44 -22.61
CA ILE A 103 -0.75 11.57 -21.16
C ILE A 103 0.14 10.45 -20.61
N HIS A 104 1.45 10.67 -20.66
CA HIS A 104 2.34 10.07 -19.68
C HIS A 104 1.93 10.65 -18.35
N ILE A 105 0.96 10.01 -17.67
CA ILE A 105 0.66 10.30 -16.27
C ILE A 105 1.89 9.79 -15.52
N ASN A 106 2.93 10.63 -15.53
CA ASN A 106 4.13 10.40 -14.77
C ASN A 106 3.67 10.48 -13.33
N VAL A 107 3.54 9.30 -12.76
CA VAL A 107 3.20 9.05 -11.38
C VAL A 107 4.10 9.88 -10.43
N ALA A 108 5.28 10.31 -10.89
CA ALA A 108 6.28 11.07 -10.16
C ALA A 108 6.15 12.61 -10.19
N GLU A 109 5.34 13.22 -11.07
CA GLU A 109 5.24 14.68 -11.15
C GLU A 109 3.94 15.19 -10.49
N ASP A 110 4.12 16.14 -9.55
CA ASP A 110 3.06 16.88 -8.87
C ASP A 110 2.40 17.77 -9.92
N ASP A 111 1.44 17.22 -10.66
CA ASP A 111 0.71 17.98 -11.67
C ASP A 111 0.10 19.22 -11.01
N GLU A 112 0.12 20.32 -11.77
CA GLU A 112 -0.51 21.62 -11.51
C GLU A 112 -2.06 21.53 -11.42
N PHE A 113 -2.60 20.47 -10.85
CA PHE A 113 -4.03 20.30 -10.60
C PHE A 113 -4.47 21.33 -9.56
N ALA A 114 -5.15 22.37 -10.05
CA ALA A 114 -5.72 23.43 -9.25
C ALA A 114 -7.17 23.09 -8.88
N PHE A 115 -7.65 23.66 -7.78
CA PHE A 115 -9.04 23.49 -7.36
C PHE A 115 -10.04 23.90 -8.45
N THR A 116 -9.70 24.93 -9.23
CA THR A 116 -10.53 25.44 -10.33
C THR A 116 -10.74 24.44 -11.47
N ASP A 117 -9.86 23.45 -11.60
CA ASP A 117 -9.92 22.47 -12.70
C ASP A 117 -11.09 21.50 -12.52
N LEU A 118 -11.55 21.29 -11.28
CA LEU A 118 -12.76 20.52 -10.98
C LEU A 118 -14.04 21.10 -11.59
N ALA A 119 -14.01 22.34 -12.08
CA ALA A 119 -15.21 23.01 -12.57
C ALA A 119 -15.85 22.32 -13.80
N GLY A 120 -15.08 21.52 -14.54
CA GLY A 120 -15.54 20.73 -15.69
C GLY A 120 -15.96 19.30 -15.33
N MET A 121 -15.93 18.90 -14.06
CA MET A 121 -16.15 17.50 -13.68
C MET A 121 -17.56 16.96 -13.97
N TYR A 122 -18.54 17.86 -14.12
CA TYR A 122 -19.92 17.50 -14.50
C TYR A 122 -20.12 17.32 -16.01
N ASP A 123 -19.16 17.77 -16.83
CA ASP A 123 -19.22 17.57 -18.26
C ASP A 123 -18.94 16.10 -18.61
N ALA A 124 -19.46 15.67 -19.76
CA ALA A 124 -19.19 14.34 -20.28
C ALA A 124 -17.68 14.17 -20.54
N SER A 125 -17.11 13.06 -20.08
CA SER A 125 -15.68 12.80 -20.30
C SER A 125 -15.40 12.58 -21.79
N LEU A 126 -14.49 13.39 -22.34
CA LEU A 126 -14.00 13.21 -23.71
C LEU A 126 -12.96 12.08 -23.82
N MET A 127 -12.45 11.56 -22.70
CA MET A 127 -11.36 10.58 -22.67
C MET A 127 -11.83 9.13 -22.78
N ILE A 128 -13.10 8.82 -22.52
CA ILE A 128 -13.61 7.44 -22.55
C ILE A 128 -14.69 7.30 -23.63
N PRO A 129 -14.35 6.85 -24.84
CA PRO A 129 -15.29 6.70 -25.95
C PRO A 129 -16.18 5.45 -25.84
N LYS A 130 -16.72 5.12 -24.66
CA LYS A 130 -17.64 3.98 -24.46
C LYS A 130 -18.98 4.38 -23.82
N LYS A 131 -20.03 4.22 -24.64
CA LYS A 131 -21.48 4.09 -24.37
C LYS A 131 -22.00 4.62 -23.02
N GLY A 132 -22.59 5.81 -23.10
CA GLY A 132 -23.42 6.41 -22.04
C GLY A 132 -22.85 7.75 -21.62
N ALA A 133 -23.68 8.80 -21.61
CA ALA A 133 -23.31 10.17 -21.29
C ALA A 133 -22.98 10.39 -19.81
N LYS A 134 -22.06 9.59 -19.24
CA LYS A 134 -21.61 9.75 -17.85
C LYS A 134 -20.69 10.96 -17.75
N SER A 135 -20.85 11.72 -16.68
CA SER A 135 -19.97 12.82 -16.33
C SER A 135 -18.61 12.30 -15.86
N SER A 136 -17.59 13.16 -15.96
CA SER A 136 -16.23 12.85 -15.53
C SER A 136 -16.15 12.46 -14.04
N ILE A 137 -16.96 13.12 -13.20
CA ILE A 137 -17.02 12.82 -11.77
C ILE A 137 -17.62 11.44 -11.45
N GLU A 138 -18.62 11.00 -12.21
CA GLU A 138 -19.18 9.65 -12.07
C GLU A 138 -18.13 8.59 -12.41
N ILE A 139 -17.39 8.79 -13.50
CA ILE A 139 -16.31 7.90 -13.93
C ILE A 139 -15.20 7.83 -12.88
N TYR A 140 -14.79 8.97 -12.34
CA TYR A 140 -13.79 9.03 -11.27
C TYR A 140 -14.20 8.16 -10.08
N TYR A 141 -15.40 8.37 -9.53
CA TYR A 141 -15.87 7.60 -8.37
C TYR A 141 -16.05 6.11 -8.67
N GLU A 142 -16.51 5.74 -9.87
CA GLU A 142 -16.62 4.34 -10.26
C GLU A 142 -15.27 3.63 -10.31
N ASN A 143 -14.22 4.33 -10.77
CA ASN A 143 -12.88 3.76 -10.87
C ASN A 143 -12.14 3.79 -9.53
N GLU A 144 -12.31 4.83 -8.73
CA GLU A 144 -11.85 4.90 -7.34
C GLU A 144 -12.40 3.75 -6.50
N GLU A 145 -13.71 3.48 -6.59
CA GLU A 145 -14.35 2.39 -5.85
C GLU A 145 -13.80 1.01 -6.26
N LYS A 146 -13.57 0.78 -7.55
CA LYS A 146 -12.95 -0.47 -8.05
C LYS A 146 -11.54 -0.65 -7.49
N LEU A 147 -10.72 0.41 -7.54
CA LEU A 147 -9.36 0.38 -7.01
C LEU A 147 -9.37 0.13 -5.50
N ALA A 148 -10.19 0.87 -4.73
CA ALA A 148 -10.28 0.73 -3.28
C ALA A 148 -10.71 -0.69 -2.86
N LYS A 149 -11.70 -1.29 -3.54
CA LYS A 149 -12.10 -2.68 -3.30
C LYS A 149 -10.95 -3.66 -3.56
N TYR A 150 -10.17 -3.45 -4.61
CA TYR A 150 -9.04 -4.32 -4.92
C TYR A 150 -7.88 -4.12 -3.94
N VAL A 151 -7.60 -2.88 -3.53
CA VAL A 151 -6.62 -2.56 -2.48
C VAL A 151 -6.96 -3.29 -1.18
N MET A 152 -8.21 -3.23 -0.73
CA MET A 152 -8.65 -3.96 0.46
C MET A 152 -8.43 -5.47 0.32
N ASN A 153 -8.81 -6.04 -0.82
CA ASN A 153 -8.56 -7.45 -1.11
C ASN A 153 -7.07 -7.81 -1.04
N VAL A 154 -6.17 -6.94 -1.51
CA VAL A 154 -4.72 -7.18 -1.40
C VAL A 154 -4.25 -7.11 0.05
N ILE A 155 -4.71 -6.12 0.82
CA ILE A 155 -4.40 -5.98 2.25
C ILE A 155 -4.80 -7.23 3.04
N GLU A 156 -5.98 -7.81 2.76
CA GLU A 156 -6.50 -8.96 3.49
C GLU A 156 -5.83 -10.30 3.11
N ASN A 157 -5.37 -10.43 1.86
CA ASN A 157 -4.94 -11.73 1.32
C ASN A 157 -3.41 -11.87 1.16
N VAL A 158 -2.65 -10.78 1.25
CA VAL A 158 -1.19 -10.81 1.12
C VAL A 158 -0.54 -10.62 2.49
N ASN A 159 0.39 -11.51 2.84
CA ASN A 159 1.20 -11.36 4.04
C ASN A 159 2.37 -10.41 3.74
N PHE A 160 2.40 -9.23 4.35
CA PHE A 160 3.45 -8.23 4.17
C PHE A 160 4.52 -8.31 5.28
N GLU A 161 5.09 -9.50 5.50
CA GLU A 161 6.11 -9.70 6.53
C GLU A 161 7.43 -9.01 6.16
N PHE A 162 7.82 -9.07 4.88
CA PHE A 162 9.08 -8.52 4.37
C PHE A 162 8.92 -7.16 3.69
N TYR A 163 7.70 -6.74 3.37
CA TYR A 163 7.41 -5.43 2.74
C TYR A 163 6.34 -4.62 3.51
N PRO A 164 6.56 -4.28 4.79
CA PRO A 164 5.60 -3.52 5.60
C PRO A 164 5.32 -2.12 5.06
N GLU A 165 6.30 -1.46 4.43
CA GLU A 165 6.10 -0.12 3.83
C GLU A 165 5.00 -0.13 2.75
N LEU A 166 4.90 -1.23 1.99
CA LEU A 166 3.87 -1.41 0.96
C LEU A 166 2.48 -1.56 1.58
N LEU A 167 2.38 -2.30 2.70
CA LEU A 167 1.14 -2.40 3.47
C LEU A 167 0.72 -1.05 4.04
N ASP A 168 1.66 -0.27 4.58
CA ASP A 168 1.38 1.07 5.11
C ASP A 168 0.82 1.98 4.02
N THR A 169 1.42 1.98 2.82
CA THR A 169 0.96 2.77 1.68
C THR A 169 -0.45 2.37 1.24
N LEU A 170 -0.74 1.08 1.12
CA LEU A 170 -2.05 0.56 0.74
C LEU A 170 -3.12 0.87 1.80
N THR A 171 -2.76 0.71 3.07
CA THR A 171 -3.64 1.00 4.20
C THR A 171 -3.98 2.49 4.27
N GLU A 172 -2.99 3.35 4.05
CA GLU A 172 -3.20 4.79 4.02
C GLU A 172 -4.12 5.21 2.87
N PHE A 173 -3.94 4.63 1.68
CA PHE A 173 -4.84 4.85 0.55
C PHE A 173 -6.28 4.49 0.91
N TYR A 174 -6.50 3.30 1.46
CA TYR A 174 -7.83 2.84 1.85
C TYR A 174 -8.45 3.67 2.98
N ARG A 175 -7.63 4.14 3.93
CA ARG A 175 -8.04 5.05 5.00
C ARG A 175 -8.56 6.38 4.44
N ILE A 176 -7.84 6.96 3.47
CA ILE A 176 -8.25 8.22 2.82
C ILE A 176 -9.56 8.03 2.06
N TYR A 177 -9.69 6.92 1.32
CA TYR A 177 -10.90 6.55 0.60
C TYR A 177 -12.13 6.55 1.52
N ILE A 178 -12.04 5.90 2.69
CA ILE A 178 -13.15 5.85 3.68
C ILE A 178 -13.40 7.22 4.33
N LYS A 179 -12.35 7.89 4.81
CA LYS A 179 -12.49 9.10 5.62
C LYS A 179 -13.03 10.29 4.83
N SER A 180 -12.77 10.31 3.53
CA SER A 180 -13.06 11.43 2.65
C SER A 180 -14.22 11.13 1.69
N ASP A 181 -15.12 10.23 2.09
CA ASP A 181 -16.28 9.87 1.28
C ASP A 181 -17.35 10.98 1.33
N GLU A 182 -17.29 11.85 0.34
CA GLU A 182 -18.23 12.95 0.10
C GLU A 182 -19.03 12.72 -1.19
N LYS A 183 -19.04 11.48 -1.71
CA LYS A 183 -19.57 11.10 -3.02
C LYS A 183 -21.02 11.52 -3.21
N GLU A 184 -21.86 11.33 -2.20
CA GLU A 184 -23.28 11.66 -2.26
C GLU A 184 -23.53 13.15 -2.51
N ILE A 185 -22.78 14.03 -1.82
CA ILE A 185 -22.95 15.49 -1.94
C ILE A 185 -22.43 15.97 -3.29
N VAL A 186 -21.29 15.43 -3.74
CA VAL A 186 -20.67 15.83 -5.01
C VAL A 186 -21.51 15.36 -6.21
N LEU A 187 -22.13 14.18 -6.13
CA LEU A 187 -22.98 13.64 -7.19
C LEU A 187 -24.43 14.15 -7.14
N TRP A 188 -24.88 14.70 -6.02
CA TRP A 188 -26.26 15.19 -5.86
C TRP A 188 -26.76 16.10 -6.99
N PRO A 189 -25.97 17.06 -7.55
CA PRO A 189 -26.42 17.85 -8.68
C PRO A 189 -26.88 17.02 -9.89
N LEU A 190 -26.31 15.84 -10.11
CA LEU A 190 -26.66 14.95 -11.21
C LEU A 190 -27.93 14.13 -10.97
N THR A 191 -28.38 14.02 -9.71
CA THR A 191 -29.57 13.24 -9.33
C THR A 191 -30.87 14.04 -9.39
N VAL A 192 -30.79 15.35 -9.64
CA VAL A 192 -31.96 16.24 -9.74
C VAL A 192 -32.78 15.91 -10.99
N ASP A 193 -34.04 15.48 -10.81
CA ASP A 193 -34.91 15.04 -11.91
C ASP A 193 -35.23 16.14 -12.93
N ASP A 194 -35.47 17.37 -12.45
CA ASP A 194 -35.77 18.51 -13.30
C ASP A 194 -34.52 19.01 -14.03
N LEU A 195 -34.55 18.97 -15.37
CA LEU A 195 -33.37 19.23 -16.21
C LEU A 195 -32.89 20.69 -16.13
N ASP A 196 -33.81 21.65 -16.00
CA ASP A 196 -33.45 23.07 -15.95
C ASP A 196 -32.88 23.43 -14.59
N ASN A 197 -33.47 22.93 -13.50
CA ASN A 197 -32.91 23.03 -12.15
C ASN A 197 -31.55 22.35 -12.04
N ARG A 198 -31.39 21.16 -12.64
CA ARG A 198 -30.09 20.46 -12.72
C ARG A 198 -29.02 21.34 -13.36
N LYS A 199 -29.30 21.94 -14.53
CA LYS A 199 -28.36 22.83 -15.21
C LYS A 199 -28.03 24.07 -14.38
N LEU A 200 -29.03 24.67 -13.73
CA LEU A 200 -28.82 25.83 -12.85
C LEU A 200 -27.92 25.49 -11.66
N ILE A 201 -28.16 24.35 -11.00
CA ILE A 201 -27.35 23.89 -9.88
C ILE A 201 -25.92 23.60 -10.32
N ILE A 202 -25.72 22.82 -11.39
CA ILE A 202 -24.38 22.53 -11.94
C ILE A 202 -23.65 23.83 -12.29
N THR A 203 -24.32 24.77 -12.96
CA THR A 203 -23.74 26.08 -13.31
C THR A 203 -23.34 26.86 -12.07
N ALA A 204 -24.18 26.87 -11.03
CA ALA A 204 -23.87 27.52 -9.76
C ALA A 204 -22.62 26.92 -9.10
N MET A 205 -22.52 25.58 -9.02
CA MET A 205 -21.37 24.88 -8.45
C MET A 205 -20.09 25.14 -9.26
N THR A 206 -20.15 25.02 -10.58
CA THR A 206 -19.04 25.36 -11.49
C THR A 206 -18.57 26.80 -11.30
N ASN A 207 -19.49 27.76 -11.14
CA ASN A 207 -19.14 29.17 -10.90
C ASN A 207 -18.50 29.37 -9.52
N MET A 208 -18.98 28.69 -8.49
CA MET A 208 -18.38 28.72 -7.16
C MET A 208 -16.95 28.14 -7.17
N ILE A 209 -16.73 27.03 -7.88
CA ILE A 209 -15.40 26.42 -8.05
C ILE A 209 -14.44 27.36 -8.78
N LYS A 210 -14.90 28.05 -9.83
CA LYS A 210 -14.10 28.99 -10.63
C LYS A 210 -13.88 30.36 -9.95
N SER A 211 -14.67 30.69 -8.92
CA SER A 211 -14.63 32.00 -8.29
C SER A 211 -13.25 32.28 -7.69
N LYS A 212 -12.64 33.41 -8.09
CA LYS A 212 -11.39 33.91 -7.51
C LYS A 212 -11.61 34.71 -6.23
N ASP A 213 -12.87 35.04 -5.91
CA ASP A 213 -13.23 35.85 -4.74
C ASP A 213 -13.13 35.05 -3.44
N ASN A 214 -13.06 33.73 -3.53
CA ASN A 214 -13.01 32.83 -2.39
C ASN A 214 -11.88 31.81 -2.55
N ASP A 215 -10.89 31.87 -1.66
CA ASP A 215 -9.92 30.78 -1.49
C ASP A 215 -10.55 29.66 -0.64
N TRP A 216 -11.26 28.75 -1.30
CA TRP A 216 -11.97 27.65 -0.64
C TRP A 216 -11.01 26.71 0.10
N VAL A 217 -9.82 26.45 -0.45
CA VAL A 217 -8.83 25.54 0.16
C VAL A 217 -8.31 26.14 1.47
N ALA A 218 -7.91 27.41 1.48
CA ALA A 218 -7.44 28.07 2.70
C ALA A 218 -8.57 28.27 3.73
N GLN A 219 -9.81 28.50 3.29
CA GLN A 219 -10.96 28.58 4.19
C GLN A 219 -11.24 27.24 4.87
N ASN A 220 -11.14 26.13 4.15
CA ASN A 220 -11.28 24.79 4.72
C ASN A 220 -10.20 24.51 5.77
N ALA A 221 -8.94 24.86 5.47
CA ALA A 221 -7.83 24.70 6.41
C ALA A 221 -8.01 25.48 7.72
N LYS A 222 -8.78 26.59 7.69
CA LYS A 222 -9.15 27.40 8.86
C LYS A 222 -10.45 26.94 9.54
N GLY A 223 -11.05 25.83 9.09
CA GLY A 223 -12.31 25.30 9.63
C GLY A 223 -13.55 26.13 9.29
N LYS A 224 -13.48 27.04 8.31
CA LYS A 224 -14.55 27.99 7.99
C LYS A 224 -15.66 27.44 7.09
N LEU A 225 -15.47 26.25 6.53
CA LEU A 225 -16.44 25.63 5.61
C LEU A 225 -17.39 24.64 6.28
N ASN A 226 -17.48 24.62 7.61
CA ASN A 226 -18.42 23.73 8.30
C ASN A 226 -19.87 24.07 7.92
N GLY A 227 -20.59 23.10 7.35
CA GLY A 227 -21.95 23.27 6.83
C GLY A 227 -22.02 23.91 5.43
N ASN A 228 -20.89 24.19 4.78
CA ASN A 228 -20.85 24.71 3.41
C ASN A 228 -20.62 23.57 2.42
N VAL A 229 -21.43 23.51 1.35
CA VAL A 229 -21.32 22.49 0.29
C VAL A 229 -19.93 22.46 -0.36
N MET A 230 -19.24 23.61 -0.44
CA MET A 230 -17.87 23.71 -0.98
C MET A 230 -16.86 22.89 -0.19
N LYS A 231 -17.14 22.54 1.07
CA LYS A 231 -16.30 21.63 1.84
C LYS A 231 -16.12 20.29 1.11
N SER A 232 -17.20 19.70 0.59
CA SER A 232 -17.18 18.41 -0.09
C SER A 232 -16.33 18.46 -1.37
N TYR A 233 -16.39 19.56 -2.12
CA TYR A 233 -15.56 19.76 -3.31
C TYR A 233 -14.08 19.96 -2.95
N VAL A 234 -13.77 20.73 -1.89
CA VAL A 234 -12.40 20.87 -1.39
C VAL A 234 -11.85 19.54 -0.88
N THR A 235 -12.69 18.74 -0.21
CA THR A 235 -12.33 17.39 0.23
C THR A 235 -12.02 16.49 -0.97
N LEU A 236 -12.85 16.48 -2.02
CA LEU A 236 -12.56 15.76 -3.27
C LEU A 236 -11.21 16.17 -3.86
N TYR A 237 -10.97 17.49 -3.98
CA TYR A 237 -9.72 18.02 -4.50
C TYR A 237 -8.49 17.51 -3.75
N LEU A 238 -8.52 17.62 -2.41
CA LEU A 238 -7.41 17.18 -1.56
C LEU A 238 -7.25 15.66 -1.60
N LYS A 239 -8.35 14.91 -1.56
CA LYS A 239 -8.39 13.44 -1.63
C LYS A 239 -7.71 12.95 -2.91
N ALA A 240 -8.15 13.42 -4.07
CA ALA A 240 -7.61 12.99 -5.36
C ALA A 240 -6.08 13.24 -5.47
N ARG A 241 -5.59 14.34 -4.88
CA ARG A 241 -4.15 14.63 -4.84
C ARG A 241 -3.38 13.68 -3.93
N GLU A 242 -3.88 13.42 -2.73
CA GLU A 242 -3.21 12.52 -1.79
C GLU A 242 -3.23 11.06 -2.27
N GLU A 243 -4.35 10.61 -2.84
CA GLU A 243 -4.44 9.28 -3.46
C GLU A 243 -3.44 9.11 -4.61
N ARG A 244 -3.29 10.13 -5.47
CA ARG A 244 -2.28 10.10 -6.53
C ARG A 244 -0.86 9.98 -5.98
N LYS A 245 -0.52 10.71 -4.92
CA LYS A 245 0.80 10.58 -4.24
C LYS A 245 1.01 9.18 -3.69
N LEU A 246 -0.02 8.55 -3.13
CA LEU A 246 0.06 7.19 -2.60
C LEU A 246 0.20 6.14 -3.70
N ILE A 247 -0.51 6.29 -4.83
CA ILE A 247 -0.30 5.48 -6.04
C ILE A 247 1.15 5.61 -6.53
N ALA A 248 1.73 6.79 -6.39
CA ALA A 248 3.13 7.02 -6.72
C ALA A 248 4.11 6.31 -5.82
N LYS A 249 3.89 6.43 -4.52
CA LYS A 249 4.66 5.72 -3.53
C LYS A 249 4.55 4.20 -3.72
N TYR A 250 3.36 3.68 -3.97
CA TYR A 250 3.11 2.28 -4.29
C TYR A 250 3.93 1.82 -5.51
N THR A 251 3.89 2.57 -6.61
CA THR A 251 4.65 2.24 -7.83
C THR A 251 6.16 2.21 -7.56
N GLN A 252 6.68 3.15 -6.76
CA GLN A 252 8.09 3.16 -6.35
C GLN A 252 8.44 1.94 -5.49
N GLU A 253 7.59 1.58 -4.53
CA GLU A 253 7.78 0.42 -3.67
C GLU A 253 7.76 -0.89 -4.47
N ILE A 254 6.82 -1.05 -5.41
CA ILE A 254 6.78 -2.19 -6.34
C ILE A 254 8.05 -2.28 -7.20
N ASN A 255 8.58 -1.15 -7.69
CA ASN A 255 9.81 -1.16 -8.45
C ASN A 255 11.01 -1.61 -7.60
N LYS A 256 11.07 -1.23 -6.31
CA LYS A 256 12.09 -1.76 -5.39
C LYS A 256 11.95 -3.28 -5.23
N VAL A 257 10.72 -3.80 -5.14
CA VAL A 257 10.45 -5.24 -5.05
C VAL A 257 10.95 -5.97 -6.31
N LYS A 258 10.68 -5.44 -7.51
CA LYS A 258 11.14 -6.01 -8.79
C LYS A 258 12.66 -6.02 -8.91
N LEU A 259 13.32 -4.91 -8.53
CA LEU A 259 14.78 -4.78 -8.56
C LEU A 259 15.47 -5.75 -7.59
N GLN A 260 14.93 -5.94 -6.38
CA GLN A 260 15.46 -6.90 -5.40
C GLN A 260 15.36 -8.35 -5.88
N ASN A 261 14.52 -8.65 -6.88
CA ASN A 261 14.32 -9.97 -7.46
C ASN A 261 14.96 -10.17 -8.85
N GLY A 262 15.71 -9.19 -9.36
CA GLY A 262 16.41 -9.33 -10.65
C GLY A 262 15.48 -9.42 -11.87
N GLN A 263 14.24 -8.96 -11.76
CA GLN A 263 13.31 -8.83 -12.89
C GLN A 263 13.29 -7.37 -13.33
N SER A 264 14.07 -7.04 -14.39
CA SER A 264 13.93 -5.79 -15.16
C SER A 264 13.12 -6.05 -16.43
#